data_AF-A0A7S2Q4L6-F1
#
_entry.id   AF-A0A7S2Q4L6-F1
#
_cell.length_a   1.000
_cell.length_b   1.000
_cell.length_c   1.000
_cell.angle_alpha   90.00
_cell.angle_beta   90.00
_cell.angle_gamma   90.00
#
_symmetry.space_group_name_H-M   'P 1'
#
loop_
_entity.id
_entity.type
_entity.pdbx_description
1 polymer ?
#
loop_
_entity_poly.entity_id
_entity_poly.type
_entity_poly.pdbx_seq_one_letter_code
_entity_poly.pdbx_strand_id
1 'polypeptide(L)'
;IDLANEMKMQKTNGHSGVEPSFMDYRLATLNGEVYLNINTDTVIITKLMIRSKDFIDRRYYRQIKTKRMFNVKPLYGGEKLDITLLHQFNTIWSGGSRGKNYALFTVPNATHPNAPDSIYAEINVNPYHKVSQIYPDEIEMLKKKDVKTRTRRNYMLDGIMQRKVKHNNATVSSRAPHASFSTVDEHWFPGNNAPFEPFSPVAHGGACCIELRKSQVLPVGNAMKTFGDHEYLLVGIAHSPVEWKHWYNYHDVAESDKALLPFQHYVSFLYAFEPYPPFNLRARSGYFCLGYPGEDEGTVNPNSVLTFNRKLRQHNETFNCAQIHFVSTLVEKVDEDNTIVIGYGLNDCTSRLVEVSKQEIAKLLFPDPLEMNLQERK
;
A
#
# COMPACT_ATOMS: atom_id res chain seq x y z
N ILE A 1 14.91 -14.37 -10.55
CA ILE A 1 15.84 -13.26 -10.88
C ILE A 1 17.04 -13.46 -9.97
N ASP A 2 18.23 -13.70 -10.51
CA ASP A 2 19.45 -13.97 -9.74
C ASP A 2 20.18 -12.66 -9.44
N LEU A 3 19.74 -12.01 -8.37
CA LEU A 3 20.20 -10.69 -7.92
C LEU A 3 21.72 -10.66 -7.66
N ALA A 4 22.32 -11.78 -7.26
CA ALA A 4 23.74 -11.84 -6.93
C ALA A 4 24.63 -11.71 -8.18
N ASN A 5 24.22 -12.34 -9.29
CA ASN A 5 24.93 -12.22 -10.56
C ASN A 5 24.70 -10.85 -11.21
N GLU A 6 23.51 -10.27 -11.05
CA GLU A 6 23.19 -8.93 -11.57
C GLU A 6 24.01 -7.83 -10.87
N MET A 7 24.14 -7.90 -9.53
CA MET A 7 25.01 -7.01 -8.76
C MET A 7 26.50 -7.19 -9.07
N LYS A 8 26.95 -8.43 -9.40
CA LYS A 8 28.32 -8.69 -9.86
C LYS A 8 28.60 -8.06 -11.23
N MET A 9 27.66 -8.16 -12.17
CA MET A 9 27.79 -7.54 -13.50
C MET A 9 27.81 -6.01 -13.46
N GLN A 10 27.07 -5.40 -12.52
CA GLN A 10 27.11 -3.95 -12.30
C GLN A 10 28.46 -3.48 -11.76
N LYS A 11 29.12 -4.26 -10.90
CA LYS A 11 30.46 -3.94 -10.36
C LYS A 11 31.57 -3.99 -11.41
N THR A 12 31.48 -4.85 -12.42
CA THR A 12 32.58 -5.06 -13.39
C THR A 12 32.56 -4.10 -14.58
N ASN A 13 31.41 -3.49 -14.91
CA ASN A 13 31.26 -2.72 -16.15
C ASN A 13 31.40 -1.18 -15.99
N GLY A 14 31.83 -0.68 -14.84
CA GLY A 14 32.17 0.74 -14.65
C GLY A 14 31.04 1.73 -14.93
N HIS A 15 29.80 1.25 -15.11
CA HIS A 15 28.63 2.11 -15.17
C HIS A 15 28.32 2.50 -13.74
N SER A 16 28.44 3.79 -13.44
CA SER A 16 27.91 4.42 -12.21
C SER A 16 26.46 3.98 -12.07
N GLY A 17 26.27 2.96 -11.23
CA GLY A 17 25.10 2.10 -11.23
C GLY A 17 23.84 2.89 -10.96
N VAL A 18 22.87 2.75 -11.86
CA VAL A 18 21.48 2.86 -11.48
C VAL A 18 21.27 1.71 -10.49
N GLU A 19 21.14 2.04 -9.20
CA GLU A 19 20.70 1.08 -8.19
C GLU A 19 19.51 0.30 -8.77
N PRO A 20 19.40 -1.02 -8.55
CA PRO A 20 18.19 -1.73 -8.93
C PRO A 20 17.02 -0.99 -8.26
N SER A 21 16.18 -0.34 -9.07
CA SER A 21 14.98 0.28 -8.56
C SER A 21 14.14 -0.87 -8.00
N PHE A 22 14.01 -0.93 -6.69
CA PHE A 22 13.12 -1.88 -6.05
C PHE A 22 11.72 -1.65 -6.64
N MET A 23 11.21 -2.66 -7.34
CA MET A 23 9.90 -2.60 -7.98
C MET A 23 8.89 -3.31 -7.08
N ASP A 24 7.95 -2.55 -6.51
CA ASP A 24 6.83 -3.15 -5.78
C ASP A 24 5.74 -3.55 -6.77
N TYR A 25 5.39 -4.84 -6.80
CA TYR A 25 4.30 -5.34 -7.63
C TYR A 25 3.09 -5.64 -6.75
N ARG A 26 1.93 -5.09 -7.12
CA ARG A 26 0.67 -5.31 -6.41
C ARG A 26 -0.42 -5.67 -7.41
N LEU A 27 -1.22 -6.67 -7.07
CA LEU A 27 -2.46 -6.95 -7.79
C LEU A 27 -3.60 -6.25 -7.08
N ALA A 28 -4.45 -5.57 -7.84
CA ALA A 28 -5.66 -4.91 -7.35
C ALA A 28 -6.85 -5.32 -8.22
N THR A 29 -8.02 -5.43 -7.61
CA THR A 29 -9.29 -5.58 -8.33
C THR A 29 -10.01 -4.24 -8.34
N LEU A 30 -10.31 -3.72 -9.52
CA LEU A 30 -11.04 -2.46 -9.70
C LEU A 30 -12.18 -2.73 -10.68
N ASN A 31 -13.44 -2.45 -10.29
CA ASN A 31 -14.61 -2.72 -11.14
C ASN A 31 -14.70 -4.18 -11.66
N GLY A 32 -14.37 -5.16 -10.82
CA GLY A 32 -14.38 -6.58 -11.19
C GLY A 32 -13.25 -7.03 -12.12
N GLU A 33 -12.32 -6.13 -12.45
CA GLU A 33 -11.19 -6.37 -13.34
C GLU A 33 -9.88 -6.42 -12.55
N VAL A 34 -8.91 -7.20 -13.02
CA VAL A 34 -7.62 -7.35 -12.33
C VAL A 34 -6.61 -6.37 -12.93
N TYR A 35 -5.90 -5.65 -12.08
CA TYR A 35 -4.84 -4.72 -12.45
C TYR A 35 -3.54 -5.07 -11.74
N LEU A 36 -2.43 -5.02 -12.49
CA LEU A 36 -1.09 -5.03 -11.96
C LEU A 36 -0.62 -3.58 -11.76
N ASN A 37 -0.47 -3.18 -10.51
CA ASN A 37 0.18 -1.95 -10.11
C ASN A 37 1.67 -2.23 -9.88
N ILE A 38 2.53 -1.59 -10.67
CA ILE A 38 3.98 -1.67 -10.54
C ILE A 38 4.46 -0.32 -10.04
N ASN A 39 5.05 -0.33 -8.85
CA ASN A 39 5.65 0.84 -8.24
C ASN A 39 7.15 0.84 -8.47
N THR A 40 7.63 1.88 -9.13
CA THR A 40 9.04 2.20 -9.30
C THR A 40 9.21 3.71 -9.15
N ASP A 41 10.24 4.30 -9.75
CA ASP A 41 10.26 5.74 -10.04
C ASP A 41 9.02 6.22 -10.83
N THR A 42 8.30 5.28 -11.47
CA THR A 42 7.00 5.50 -12.12
C THR A 42 5.95 4.50 -11.64
N VAL A 43 4.69 4.93 -11.57
CA VAL A 43 3.56 4.03 -11.29
C VAL A 43 2.97 3.55 -12.61
N ILE A 44 2.96 2.23 -12.79
CA ILE A 44 2.41 1.60 -13.97
C ILE A 44 1.23 0.74 -13.56
N ILE A 45 0.04 1.07 -14.05
CA ILE A 45 -1.17 0.27 -13.85
C ILE A 45 -1.46 -0.49 -15.14
N THR A 46 -1.44 -1.81 -15.09
CA THR A 46 -1.67 -2.66 -16.26
C THR A 46 -2.90 -3.51 -16.06
N LYS A 47 -3.91 -3.39 -16.93
CA LYS A 47 -5.05 -4.29 -16.90
C LYS A 47 -4.60 -5.70 -17.29
N LEU A 48 -4.84 -6.65 -16.40
CA LEU A 48 -4.57 -8.06 -16.57
C LEU A 48 -5.83 -8.80 -16.97
N MET A 49 -5.65 -9.81 -17.78
CA MET A 49 -6.66 -10.79 -18.07
C MET A 49 -6.11 -12.16 -17.72
N ILE A 50 -6.67 -12.78 -16.68
CA ILE A 50 -6.22 -14.05 -16.13
C ILE A 50 -7.27 -15.11 -16.43
N ARG A 51 -6.86 -16.25 -16.97
CA ARG A 51 -7.78 -17.31 -17.43
C ARG A 51 -7.21 -18.69 -17.14
N SER A 52 -8.09 -19.65 -16.88
CA SER A 52 -7.69 -21.06 -16.93
C SER A 52 -7.62 -21.54 -18.39
N LYS A 53 -6.53 -22.23 -18.76
CA LYS A 53 -6.37 -22.82 -20.09
C LYS A 53 -7.36 -23.94 -20.37
N ASP A 54 -7.91 -24.56 -19.32
CA ASP A 54 -8.89 -25.63 -19.42
C ASP A 54 -10.27 -25.10 -19.87
N PHE A 55 -10.47 -23.78 -19.87
CA PHE A 55 -11.73 -23.13 -20.26
C PHE A 55 -11.58 -22.41 -21.61
N ILE A 56 -11.77 -23.15 -22.72
CA ILE A 56 -11.60 -22.63 -24.08
C ILE A 56 -12.91 -22.01 -24.61
N ASP A 57 -13.01 -20.68 -24.62
CA ASP A 57 -14.04 -19.97 -25.39
C ASP A 57 -13.59 -19.77 -26.85
N ARG A 58 -14.26 -20.43 -27.81
CA ARG A 58 -13.99 -20.32 -29.24
C ARG A 58 -14.22 -18.92 -29.82
N ARG A 59 -15.07 -18.08 -29.21
CA ARG A 59 -15.30 -16.69 -29.67
C ARG A 59 -14.07 -15.80 -29.43
N TYR A 60 -13.30 -16.10 -28.39
CA TYR A 60 -12.13 -15.34 -27.97
C TYR A 60 -10.94 -15.49 -28.92
N TYR A 61 -10.66 -16.69 -29.44
CA TYR A 61 -9.57 -16.93 -30.39
C TYR A 61 -9.68 -16.07 -31.67
N ARG A 62 -10.90 -15.67 -32.05
CA ARG A 62 -11.13 -14.75 -33.18
C ARG A 62 -10.76 -13.30 -32.85
N GLN A 63 -10.94 -12.85 -31.61
CA GLN A 63 -10.51 -11.52 -31.15
C GLN A 63 -8.99 -11.44 -30.92
N ILE A 64 -8.35 -12.52 -30.47
CA ILE A 64 -6.89 -12.55 -30.26
C ILE A 64 -6.12 -12.35 -31.56
N LYS A 65 -6.56 -12.98 -32.66
CA LYS A 65 -5.86 -12.89 -33.94
C LYS A 65 -5.73 -11.47 -34.48
N THR A 66 -6.54 -10.52 -34.03
CA THR A 66 -6.56 -9.15 -34.57
C THR A 66 -5.83 -8.12 -33.70
N LYS A 67 -5.50 -8.43 -32.44
CA LYS A 67 -4.77 -7.53 -31.53
C LYS A 67 -3.44 -8.15 -31.11
N ARG A 68 -2.33 -7.41 -31.24
CA ARG A 68 -1.02 -7.81 -30.66
C ARG A 68 -1.13 -7.76 -29.13
N MET A 69 -1.47 -8.88 -28.51
CA MET A 69 -1.52 -9.04 -27.07
C MET A 69 -0.21 -9.64 -26.54
N PHE A 70 0.21 -9.22 -25.35
CA PHE A 70 1.40 -9.73 -24.69
C PHE A 70 0.99 -10.79 -23.67
N ASN A 71 1.30 -12.06 -23.93
CA ASN A 71 1.06 -13.15 -22.99
C ASN A 71 2.28 -13.36 -22.09
N VAL A 72 2.03 -13.46 -20.79
CA VAL A 72 3.03 -13.74 -19.76
C VAL A 72 2.98 -15.24 -19.45
N LYS A 73 4.14 -15.90 -19.50
CA LYS A 73 4.25 -17.30 -19.08
C LYS A 73 4.47 -17.36 -17.56
N PRO A 74 3.58 -17.99 -16.78
CA PRO A 74 3.80 -18.15 -15.35
C PRO A 74 5.04 -19.02 -15.11
N LEU A 75 5.93 -18.60 -14.21
CA LEU A 75 7.11 -19.37 -13.80
C LEU A 75 6.76 -20.48 -12.80
N TYR A 76 5.74 -20.26 -11.96
CA TYR A 76 5.27 -21.17 -10.92
C TYR A 76 3.74 -21.31 -11.00
N GLY A 77 3.19 -22.49 -10.69
CA GLY A 77 1.75 -22.81 -10.84
C GLY A 77 1.38 -23.62 -12.09
N GLY A 78 2.38 -23.95 -12.93
CA GLY A 78 2.23 -24.77 -14.13
C GLY A 78 1.54 -24.06 -15.30
N GLU A 79 1.35 -24.78 -16.41
CA GLU A 79 0.77 -24.24 -17.64
C GLU A 79 -0.74 -23.96 -17.56
N LYS A 80 -1.38 -24.01 -16.39
CA LYS A 80 -2.85 -23.97 -16.28
C LYS A 80 -3.44 -22.58 -16.41
N LEU A 81 -2.66 -21.52 -16.23
CA LEU A 81 -3.11 -20.15 -16.39
C LEU A 81 -2.57 -19.51 -17.66
N ASP A 82 -3.41 -18.77 -18.35
CA ASP A 82 -3.03 -17.82 -19.41
C ASP A 82 -3.23 -16.41 -18.85
N ILE A 83 -2.16 -15.62 -18.87
CA ILE A 83 -2.13 -14.25 -18.36
C ILE A 83 -1.79 -13.34 -19.52
N THR A 84 -2.71 -12.44 -19.86
CA THR A 84 -2.51 -11.46 -20.92
C THR A 84 -2.47 -10.05 -20.35
N LEU A 85 -1.45 -9.29 -20.76
CA LEU A 85 -1.38 -7.85 -20.51
C LEU A 85 -2.17 -7.13 -21.60
N LEU A 86 -3.22 -6.40 -21.21
CA LEU A 86 -4.09 -5.70 -22.16
C LEU A 86 -3.58 -4.30 -22.47
N HIS A 87 -3.76 -3.37 -21.52
CA HIS A 87 -3.41 -1.97 -21.69
C HIS A 87 -2.63 -1.48 -20.48
N GLN A 88 -1.62 -0.66 -20.75
CA GLN A 88 -0.73 -0.07 -19.75
C GLN A 88 -1.07 1.40 -19.61
N PHE A 89 -1.42 1.78 -18.40
CA PHE A 89 -1.57 3.15 -17.97
C PHE A 89 -0.30 3.55 -17.23
N ASN A 90 0.54 4.33 -17.92
CA ASN A 90 1.76 4.85 -17.33
C ASN A 90 1.45 6.22 -16.75
N THR A 91 1.56 6.34 -15.43
CA THR A 91 1.53 7.63 -14.78
C THR A 91 2.83 7.83 -14.06
N ILE A 92 3.54 8.87 -14.46
CA ILE A 92 4.52 9.46 -13.55
C ILE A 92 3.72 10.13 -12.41
N TRP A 93 4.41 10.57 -11.37
CA TRP A 93 3.97 11.46 -10.29
C TRP A 93 3.73 10.73 -8.96
N SER A 94 4.50 11.12 -7.95
CA SER A 94 3.99 11.96 -6.86
C SER A 94 4.89 13.20 -6.82
N GLY A 95 4.38 14.37 -6.45
CA GLY A 95 5.11 15.64 -6.51
C GLY A 95 6.30 15.79 -5.54
N GLY A 96 6.90 14.70 -5.07
CA GLY A 96 8.13 14.68 -4.28
C GLY A 96 9.34 14.32 -5.15
N SER A 97 10.55 14.65 -4.68
CA SER A 97 11.82 14.29 -5.34
C SER A 97 12.07 12.78 -5.45
N ARG A 98 11.24 11.95 -4.80
CA ARG A 98 11.30 10.48 -4.79
C ARG A 98 9.87 9.94 -4.84
N GLY A 99 9.26 9.91 -6.02
CA GLY A 99 7.87 9.46 -6.23
C GLY A 99 7.57 8.19 -5.43
N LYS A 100 6.53 8.23 -4.59
CA LYS A 100 6.12 7.08 -3.77
C LYS A 100 4.61 6.82 -3.84
N ASN A 101 4.32 5.59 -3.45
CA ASN A 101 3.19 4.72 -3.72
C ASN A 101 1.79 5.33 -3.61
N TYR A 102 0.93 5.00 -4.59
CA TYR A 102 -0.53 5.17 -4.50
C TYR A 102 -1.19 3.90 -3.93
N ALA A 103 -2.05 4.08 -2.94
CA ALA A 103 -3.15 3.14 -2.74
C ALA A 103 -4.26 3.43 -3.76
N LEU A 104 -4.85 2.39 -4.34
CA LEU A 104 -5.95 2.51 -5.29
C LEU A 104 -7.23 1.99 -4.64
N PHE A 105 -8.34 2.66 -4.89
CA PHE A 105 -9.65 2.22 -4.42
C PHE A 105 -10.76 2.65 -5.38
N THR A 106 -11.92 2.01 -5.24
CA THR A 106 -13.14 2.32 -5.98
C THR A 106 -14.22 2.84 -5.05
N VAL A 107 -15.08 3.71 -5.57
CA VAL A 107 -16.30 4.16 -4.88
C VAL A 107 -17.48 4.04 -5.84
N PRO A 108 -18.60 3.43 -5.41
CA PRO A 108 -19.81 3.35 -6.21
C PRO A 108 -20.25 4.71 -6.74
N ASN A 109 -20.72 4.74 -7.99
CA ASN A 109 -21.19 5.98 -8.59
C ASN A 109 -22.57 6.36 -8.01
N ALA A 110 -22.57 7.24 -7.01
CA ALA A 110 -23.79 7.70 -6.33
C ALA A 110 -24.85 8.31 -7.29
N THR A 111 -24.41 8.92 -8.39
CA THR A 111 -25.32 9.57 -9.36
C THR A 111 -25.82 8.65 -10.46
N HIS A 112 -25.06 7.59 -10.77
CA HIS A 112 -25.36 6.64 -11.83
C HIS A 112 -25.07 5.21 -11.33
N PRO A 113 -25.99 4.59 -10.57
CA PRO A 113 -25.74 3.29 -9.93
C PRO A 113 -25.42 2.14 -10.90
N ASN A 114 -25.80 2.29 -12.17
CA ASN A 114 -25.53 1.30 -13.23
C ASN A 114 -24.21 1.57 -13.99
N ALA A 115 -23.52 2.67 -13.69
CA ALA A 115 -22.22 2.97 -14.25
C ALA A 115 -21.11 2.32 -13.41
N PRO A 116 -19.93 2.04 -14.00
CA PRO A 116 -18.77 1.55 -13.24
C PRO A 116 -18.40 2.50 -12.09
N ASP A 117 -17.81 1.94 -11.04
CA ASP A 117 -17.34 2.71 -9.90
C ASP A 117 -16.25 3.70 -10.33
N SER A 118 -16.21 4.81 -9.63
CA SER A 118 -15.15 5.79 -9.79
C SER A 118 -13.87 5.27 -9.13
N ILE A 119 -12.76 5.30 -9.87
CA ILE A 119 -11.45 4.84 -9.39
C ILE A 119 -10.64 6.04 -8.90
N TYR A 120 -10.02 5.87 -7.73
CA TYR A 120 -9.23 6.91 -7.08
C TYR A 120 -7.83 6.41 -6.71
N ALA A 121 -6.88 7.33 -6.74
CA ALA A 121 -5.50 7.14 -6.30
C ALA A 121 -5.22 8.07 -5.12
N GLU A 122 -4.81 7.46 -4.01
CA GLU A 122 -4.48 8.16 -2.77
C GLU A 122 -3.02 8.64 -2.79
N ILE A 123 -2.83 9.94 -2.87
CA ILE A 123 -1.51 10.58 -2.99
C ILE A 123 -0.80 10.60 -1.64
N ASN A 124 -1.47 11.15 -0.63
CA ASN A 124 -0.98 11.33 0.74
C ASN A 124 -2.16 11.11 1.71
N VAL A 125 -1.87 10.62 2.91
CA VAL A 125 -2.87 10.46 3.99
C VAL A 125 -2.71 11.52 5.07
N ASN A 126 -1.47 11.87 5.43
CA ASN A 126 -1.17 12.78 6.54
C ASN A 126 -0.28 13.93 6.05
N PRO A 127 -0.39 15.17 6.57
CA PRO A 127 -1.43 15.68 7.47
C PRO A 127 -2.77 15.98 6.79
N TYR A 128 -2.85 15.84 5.46
CA TYR A 128 -4.06 15.98 4.68
C TYR A 128 -4.22 14.75 3.79
N HIS A 129 -5.43 14.23 3.72
CA HIS A 129 -5.78 13.18 2.79
C HIS A 129 -5.98 13.80 1.40
N LYS A 130 -5.07 13.49 0.49
CA LYS A 130 -5.07 14.00 -0.87
C LYS A 130 -5.34 12.86 -1.83
N VAL A 131 -6.45 12.95 -2.56
CA VAL A 131 -6.94 11.90 -3.45
C VAL A 131 -7.17 12.48 -4.84
N SER A 132 -6.75 11.76 -5.88
CA SER A 132 -7.06 12.09 -7.28
C SER A 132 -7.91 10.99 -7.89
N GLN A 133 -8.99 11.37 -8.57
CA GLN A 133 -9.69 10.44 -9.45
C GLN A 133 -8.77 10.08 -10.63
N ILE A 134 -8.79 8.82 -11.04
CA ILE A 134 -8.06 8.33 -12.21
C ILE A 134 -9.00 7.52 -13.11
N TYR A 135 -8.63 7.43 -14.39
CA TYR A 135 -9.38 6.68 -15.40
C TYR A 135 -8.41 5.73 -16.11
N PRO A 136 -8.16 4.52 -15.57
CA PRO A 136 -7.19 3.59 -16.15
C PRO A 136 -7.49 3.26 -17.62
N ASP A 137 -8.77 3.20 -17.98
CA ASP A 137 -9.26 2.88 -19.32
C ASP A 137 -9.56 4.12 -20.18
N GLU A 138 -9.13 5.33 -19.78
CA GLU A 138 -9.34 6.57 -20.56
C GLU A 138 -8.85 6.41 -22.01
N ILE A 139 -7.81 5.60 -22.23
CA ILE A 139 -7.30 5.32 -23.59
C ILE A 139 -8.34 4.67 -24.51
N GLU A 140 -9.28 3.90 -23.97
CA GLU A 140 -10.39 3.32 -24.73
C GLU A 140 -11.46 4.36 -25.05
N MET A 141 -11.55 5.42 -24.24
CA MET A 141 -12.47 6.55 -24.42
C MET A 141 -11.92 7.60 -25.40
N LEU A 142 -10.62 7.62 -25.67
CA LEU A 142 -10.00 8.54 -26.63
C LEU A 142 -10.31 8.13 -28.07
N LYS A 143 -10.70 9.09 -28.92
CA LYS A 143 -10.88 8.83 -30.35
C LYS A 143 -9.52 8.49 -30.96
N LYS A 144 -9.44 7.41 -31.75
CA LYS A 144 -8.18 6.91 -32.37
C LYS A 144 -7.32 7.99 -33.04
N LYS A 145 -7.94 9.02 -33.62
CA LYS A 145 -7.27 10.15 -34.27
C LYS A 145 -6.44 11.02 -33.32
N ASP A 146 -6.75 10.99 -32.02
CA ASP A 146 -6.10 11.80 -30.99
C ASP A 146 -4.89 11.06 -30.37
N VAL A 147 -4.72 9.77 -30.67
CA VAL A 147 -3.64 8.93 -30.15
C VAL A 147 -2.48 8.90 -31.15
N LYS A 148 -1.43 9.70 -30.91
CA LYS A 148 -0.18 9.64 -31.70
C LYS A 148 0.57 8.33 -31.39
N THR A 149 0.53 7.36 -32.30
CA THR A 149 1.33 6.13 -32.20
C THR A 149 2.78 6.42 -32.60
N ARG A 150 3.75 6.19 -31.71
CA ARG A 150 5.18 6.29 -32.04
C ARG A 150 5.83 4.90 -32.08
N THR A 151 6.68 4.70 -33.07
CA THR A 151 7.40 3.45 -33.34
C THR A 151 8.83 3.57 -32.83
N ARG A 152 9.28 2.60 -32.01
CA ARG A 152 10.61 2.37 -31.37
C ARG A 152 10.80 2.86 -29.93
N ARG A 153 11.25 1.94 -29.08
CA ARG A 153 11.69 2.14 -27.68
C ARG A 153 13.21 2.18 -27.65
N ASN A 154 13.79 3.34 -27.32
CA ASN A 154 15.07 3.39 -26.61
C ASN A 154 14.72 3.87 -25.20
N TYR A 155 15.02 3.05 -24.19
CA TYR A 155 14.65 3.29 -22.79
C TYR A 155 15.54 4.39 -22.19
N MET A 156 15.26 5.65 -22.51
CA MET A 156 15.25 6.73 -21.52
C MET A 156 13.78 7.07 -21.31
N LEU A 157 13.35 7.27 -20.06
CA LEU A 157 11.98 7.68 -19.71
C LEU A 157 11.50 8.81 -20.63
N ASP A 158 10.75 8.47 -21.68
CA ASP A 158 10.38 9.40 -22.75
C ASP A 158 9.37 10.41 -22.19
N GLY A 159 9.62 11.71 -22.37
CA GLY A 159 8.78 12.81 -21.90
C GLY A 159 7.35 12.81 -22.49
N ILE A 160 7.06 11.90 -23.43
CA ILE A 160 5.75 11.68 -24.04
C ILE A 160 4.99 10.51 -23.38
N MET A 161 5.69 9.52 -22.80
CA MET A 161 5.10 8.47 -21.95
C MET A 161 4.82 8.99 -20.53
N GLN A 162 5.37 10.16 -20.20
CA GLN A 162 4.87 11.05 -19.15
C GLN A 162 3.46 11.54 -19.52
N ARG A 163 2.43 10.71 -19.31
CA ARG A 163 1.13 11.28 -19.00
C ARG A 163 1.25 11.84 -17.60
N LYS A 164 1.60 13.13 -17.54
CA LYS A 164 1.44 13.90 -16.31
C LYS A 164 -0.06 13.88 -16.02
N VAL A 165 -0.50 13.01 -15.11
CA VAL A 165 -1.84 13.16 -14.53
C VAL A 165 -1.79 14.54 -13.91
N LYS A 166 -2.44 15.50 -14.57
CA LYS A 166 -2.52 16.84 -14.02
C LYS A 166 -3.27 16.68 -12.70
N HIS A 167 -2.57 16.85 -11.58
CA HIS A 167 -3.18 16.85 -10.24
C HIS A 167 -4.16 18.02 -10.01
N ASN A 168 -4.58 18.70 -11.07
CA ASN A 168 -5.43 19.88 -11.04
C ASN A 168 -6.80 19.58 -10.40
N ASN A 169 -7.19 18.31 -10.28
CA ASN A 169 -8.45 17.88 -9.68
C ASN A 169 -8.25 17.03 -8.41
N ALA A 170 -7.06 17.05 -7.79
CA ALA A 170 -6.88 16.35 -6.53
C ALA A 170 -7.72 17.01 -5.44
N THR A 171 -8.60 16.24 -4.82
CA THR A 171 -9.33 16.62 -3.61
C THR A 171 -8.37 16.58 -2.43
N VAL A 172 -8.54 17.52 -1.50
CA VAL A 172 -7.75 17.63 -0.28
C VAL A 172 -8.73 17.71 0.88
N SER A 173 -8.61 16.81 1.83
CA SER A 173 -9.44 16.81 3.04
C SER A 173 -9.11 17.98 3.97
N SER A 174 -9.92 18.15 5.00
CA SER A 174 -9.49 18.83 6.22
C SER A 174 -8.25 18.16 6.84
N ARG A 175 -7.61 18.84 7.80
CA ARG A 175 -6.46 18.31 8.52
C ARG A 175 -6.85 17.00 9.22
N ALA A 176 -5.96 16.00 9.15
CA ALA A 176 -6.15 14.71 9.81
C ALA A 176 -6.46 14.88 11.30
N PRO A 177 -7.40 14.09 11.85
CA PRO A 177 -7.70 14.12 13.27
C PRO A 177 -6.50 13.61 14.08
N HIS A 178 -6.50 13.94 15.37
CA HIS A 178 -5.56 13.35 16.31
C HIS A 178 -5.71 11.82 16.35
N ALA A 179 -4.62 11.13 16.69
CA ALA A 179 -4.68 9.69 16.88
C ALA A 179 -5.61 9.36 18.04
N SER A 180 -6.36 8.27 17.91
CA SER A 180 -7.36 7.79 18.85
C SER A 180 -6.76 7.38 20.20
N PHE A 181 -5.51 6.93 20.17
CA PHE A 181 -4.65 6.79 21.32
C PHE A 181 -3.29 7.40 20.97
N SER A 182 -2.77 8.14 21.94
CA SER A 182 -1.37 8.38 22.20
C SER A 182 -0.55 7.15 21.77
N THR A 183 0.27 7.29 20.73
CA THR A 183 1.13 6.20 20.24
C THR A 183 2.02 5.69 21.38
N VAL A 184 2.73 4.58 21.16
CA VAL A 184 3.82 4.14 22.05
C VAL A 184 4.72 5.33 22.49
N ASP A 185 4.86 6.37 21.66
CA ASP A 185 5.57 7.61 21.98
C ASP A 185 5.07 8.30 23.24
N GLU A 186 3.78 8.61 23.32
CA GLU A 186 3.25 9.42 24.41
C GLU A 186 3.22 8.64 25.73
N HIS A 187 3.11 7.30 25.67
CA HIS A 187 3.14 6.44 26.85
C HIS A 187 4.55 6.11 27.34
N TRP A 188 5.45 5.70 26.43
CA TRP A 188 6.81 5.30 26.79
C TRP A 188 7.80 6.47 26.83
N PHE A 189 7.47 7.59 26.17
CA PHE A 189 8.37 8.73 25.96
C PHE A 189 7.63 10.08 26.08
N PRO A 190 7.10 10.42 27.27
CA PRO A 190 6.35 11.65 27.47
C PRO A 190 7.20 12.92 27.20
N GLY A 191 6.58 13.93 26.60
CA GLY A 191 7.20 15.24 26.32
C GLY A 191 7.78 15.38 24.91
N ASN A 192 8.84 16.18 24.75
CA ASN A 192 9.48 16.47 23.45
C ASN A 192 10.34 15.32 22.90
N ASN A 193 10.22 14.13 23.47
CA ASN A 193 11.08 12.99 23.16
C ASN A 193 10.42 11.96 22.24
N ALA A 194 9.28 12.28 21.60
CA ALA A 194 8.45 11.38 20.80
C ALA A 194 9.28 10.61 19.74
N PRO A 195 9.67 9.35 19.99
CA PRO A 195 10.62 8.64 19.13
C PRO A 195 10.12 8.34 17.72
N PHE A 196 8.81 8.15 17.56
CA PHE A 196 8.16 7.85 16.30
C PHE A 196 7.55 9.11 15.68
N GLU A 197 8.02 10.31 16.06
CA GLU A 197 7.75 11.53 15.29
C GLU A 197 8.27 11.31 13.86
N PRO A 198 7.38 11.26 12.86
CA PRO A 198 7.75 10.83 11.54
C PRO A 198 8.64 11.90 10.87
N PHE A 199 9.79 11.49 10.35
CA PHE A 199 10.76 12.36 9.65
C PHE A 199 10.12 13.16 8.51
N SER A 200 9.05 12.62 7.92
CA SER A 200 8.15 13.31 7.02
C SER A 200 6.76 13.33 7.66
N PRO A 201 6.09 14.49 7.75
CA PRO A 201 4.67 14.52 8.16
C PRO A 201 3.77 13.78 7.17
N VAL A 202 4.33 13.38 6.02
CA VAL A 202 3.64 12.68 4.95
C VAL A 202 3.71 11.17 5.17
N ALA A 203 2.58 10.61 5.58
CA ALA A 203 2.31 9.19 5.49
C ALA A 203 1.66 8.86 4.14
N HIS A 204 1.95 7.67 3.64
CA HIS A 204 1.40 7.15 2.39
C HIS A 204 0.56 5.90 2.68
N GLY A 205 -0.60 5.76 2.01
CA GLY A 205 -1.39 4.54 2.08
C GLY A 205 -0.60 3.34 1.57
N GLY A 206 -0.44 2.35 2.43
CA GLY A 206 0.15 1.07 2.09
C GLY A 206 -0.86 0.09 1.51
N ALA A 207 -2.08 0.08 2.08
CA ALA A 207 -3.16 -0.82 1.68
C ALA A 207 -4.52 -0.16 1.91
N CYS A 208 -5.41 -0.25 0.92
CA CYS A 208 -6.75 0.31 0.98
C CYS A 208 -7.67 -0.44 -0.02
N CYS A 209 -8.98 -0.53 0.16
CA CYS A 209 -9.75 -0.14 1.36
C CYS A 209 -10.77 -1.23 1.71
N ILE A 210 -11.19 -1.26 2.98
CA ILE A 210 -12.34 -2.04 3.45
C ILE A 210 -13.48 -1.10 3.86
N GLU A 211 -14.71 -1.61 3.90
CA GLU A 211 -15.84 -0.87 4.46
C GLU A 211 -15.98 -1.16 5.96
N LEU A 212 -16.03 -0.09 6.76
CA LEU A 212 -16.40 -0.16 8.17
C LEU A 212 -17.76 0.50 8.37
N ARG A 213 -18.79 -0.30 8.64
CA ARG A 213 -20.17 0.18 8.81
C ARG A 213 -20.40 0.69 10.22
N LYS A 214 -21.32 1.65 10.34
CA LYS A 214 -21.72 2.23 11.64
C LYS A 214 -22.23 1.18 12.62
N SER A 215 -22.91 0.14 12.14
CA SER A 215 -23.40 -0.99 12.94
C SER A 215 -22.31 -1.92 13.47
N GLN A 216 -21.12 -1.90 12.87
CA GLN A 216 -19.97 -2.73 13.26
C GLN A 216 -19.09 -2.03 14.31
N VAL A 217 -19.35 -0.74 14.57
CA VAL A 217 -18.66 0.02 15.61
C VAL A 217 -19.54 0.00 16.86
N LEU A 218 -18.97 -0.39 18.00
CA LEU A 218 -19.68 -0.32 19.26
C LEU A 218 -20.13 1.14 19.51
N PRO A 219 -21.34 1.38 20.05
CA PRO A 219 -21.86 2.73 20.31
C PRO A 219 -21.15 3.35 21.52
N VAL A 220 -19.84 3.57 21.40
CA VAL A 220 -18.98 4.00 22.48
C VAL A 220 -18.33 5.34 22.12
N GLY A 221 -18.39 6.28 23.06
CA GLY A 221 -17.78 7.60 22.93
C GLY A 221 -18.33 8.43 21.75
N ASN A 222 -17.43 9.12 21.05
CA ASN A 222 -17.77 10.01 19.94
C ASN A 222 -17.92 9.28 18.59
N ALA A 223 -17.79 7.95 18.53
CA ALA A 223 -17.79 7.19 17.28
C ALA A 223 -19.01 7.50 16.39
N MET A 224 -20.22 7.56 16.97
CA MET A 224 -21.43 7.90 16.21
C MET A 224 -21.43 9.31 15.62
N LYS A 225 -20.79 10.29 16.27
CA LYS A 225 -20.64 11.65 15.73
C LYS A 225 -19.60 11.68 14.60
N THR A 226 -18.59 10.83 14.69
CA THR A 226 -17.49 10.77 13.72
C THR A 226 -17.93 10.28 12.35
N PHE A 227 -18.90 9.36 12.30
CA PHE A 227 -19.52 8.90 11.04
C PHE A 227 -20.38 9.98 10.37
N GLY A 228 -20.88 10.97 11.12
CA GLY A 228 -21.84 11.95 10.61
C GLY A 228 -23.07 11.28 10.00
N ASP A 229 -23.41 11.70 8.79
CA ASP A 229 -24.56 11.20 8.00
C ASP A 229 -24.21 9.95 7.17
N HIS A 230 -22.97 9.45 7.25
CA HIS A 230 -22.55 8.28 6.47
C HIS A 230 -22.86 6.97 7.21
N GLU A 231 -23.42 6.01 6.46
CA GLU A 231 -23.65 4.62 6.91
C GLU A 231 -22.35 3.85 7.13
N TYR A 232 -21.29 4.21 6.39
CA TYR A 232 -19.99 3.55 6.45
C TYR A 232 -18.85 4.54 6.20
N LEU A 233 -17.66 4.15 6.64
CA LEU A 233 -16.39 4.79 6.32
C LEU A 233 -15.51 3.80 5.56
N LEU A 234 -14.63 4.33 4.70
CA LEU A 234 -13.55 3.54 4.13
C LEU A 234 -12.37 3.55 5.09
N VAL A 235 -11.73 2.39 5.26
CA VAL A 235 -10.56 2.25 6.14
C VAL A 235 -9.37 1.75 5.34
N GLY A 236 -8.23 2.42 5.54
CA GLY A 236 -6.93 2.06 5.00
C GLY A 236 -5.86 1.93 6.08
N ILE A 237 -4.71 1.38 5.68
CA ILE A 237 -3.50 1.33 6.50
C ILE A 237 -2.41 2.14 5.79
N ALA A 238 -1.83 3.10 6.51
CA ALA A 238 -0.75 3.94 6.03
C ALA A 238 0.53 3.67 6.82
N HIS A 239 1.66 4.00 6.22
CA HIS A 239 2.98 3.84 6.82
C HIS A 239 3.68 5.16 6.97
N SER A 240 4.35 5.32 8.11
CA SER A 240 5.24 6.44 8.40
C SER A 240 6.66 5.94 8.56
N PRO A 241 7.65 6.51 7.83
CA PRO A 241 9.05 6.26 8.10
C PRO A 241 9.48 6.97 9.38
N VAL A 242 10.15 6.24 10.27
CA VAL A 242 10.73 6.75 11.52
C VAL A 242 12.25 6.57 11.44
N GLU A 243 12.99 7.62 11.79
CA GLU A 243 14.45 7.58 11.80
C GLU A 243 14.94 6.75 12.99
N TRP A 244 15.72 5.70 12.71
CA TRP A 244 16.23 4.83 13.77
C TRP A 244 17.50 5.38 14.42
N LYS A 245 18.40 6.01 13.64
CA LYS A 245 19.70 6.52 14.13
C LYS A 245 20.24 7.65 13.25
N HIS A 246 20.41 8.85 13.84
CA HIS A 246 20.95 10.03 13.15
C HIS A 246 22.34 9.84 12.51
N TRP A 247 23.11 8.85 12.97
CA TRP A 247 24.45 8.58 12.46
C TRP A 247 24.51 7.76 11.18
N TYR A 248 23.40 7.21 10.68
CA TYR A 248 23.41 6.38 9.46
C TYR A 248 23.97 7.14 8.24
N ASN A 249 23.79 8.47 8.23
CA ASN A 249 24.32 9.36 7.20
C ASN A 249 25.76 9.83 7.48
N TYR A 250 26.37 9.44 8.59
CA TYR A 250 27.75 9.82 8.89
C TYR A 250 28.72 8.99 8.03
N HIS A 251 29.73 9.67 7.49
CA HIS A 251 30.71 9.08 6.58
C HIS A 251 31.74 8.19 7.28
N ASP A 252 31.82 8.26 8.61
CA ASP A 252 32.77 7.55 9.47
C ASP A 252 32.29 6.16 9.90
N VAL A 253 31.02 5.82 9.67
CA VAL A 253 30.50 4.47 9.92
C VAL A 253 30.73 3.57 8.71
N ALA A 254 31.31 2.39 8.93
CA ALA A 254 31.60 1.44 7.88
C ALA A 254 30.33 0.98 7.15
N GLU A 255 30.39 0.86 5.82
CA GLU A 255 29.27 0.37 5.01
C GLU A 255 28.81 -1.05 5.40
N SER A 256 29.71 -1.88 5.93
CA SER A 256 29.36 -3.18 6.50
C SER A 256 28.41 -3.06 7.69
N ASP A 257 28.57 -2.04 8.52
CA ASP A 257 27.74 -1.81 9.71
C ASP A 257 26.40 -1.20 9.30
N LYS A 258 26.40 -0.34 8.28
CA LYS A 258 25.17 0.19 7.65
C LYS A 258 24.36 -0.92 6.98
N ALA A 259 25.00 -1.83 6.24
CA ALA A 259 24.30 -2.93 5.56
C ALA A 259 23.58 -3.90 6.51
N LEU A 260 23.98 -3.95 7.79
CA LEU A 260 23.36 -4.80 8.80
C LEU A 260 22.13 -4.15 9.47
N LEU A 261 21.90 -2.86 9.22
CA LEU A 261 20.94 -2.03 9.94
C LEU A 261 20.14 -1.19 8.94
N PRO A 262 18.82 -1.35 8.77
CA PRO A 262 18.07 -0.49 7.87
C PRO A 262 18.06 0.96 8.37
N PHE A 263 18.18 1.89 7.43
CA PHE A 263 18.17 3.33 7.69
C PHE A 263 16.89 3.82 8.41
N GLN A 264 15.76 3.16 8.13
CA GLN A 264 14.43 3.60 8.54
C GLN A 264 13.63 2.44 9.16
N HIS A 265 12.83 2.79 10.14
CA HIS A 265 11.70 1.99 10.59
C HIS A 265 10.44 2.38 9.84
N TYR A 266 9.56 1.42 9.60
CA TYR A 266 8.22 1.69 9.09
C TYR A 266 7.22 1.25 10.13
N VAL A 267 6.44 2.22 10.62
CA VAL A 267 5.33 1.98 11.53
C VAL A 267 4.02 2.22 10.80
N SER A 268 3.01 1.43 11.14
CA SER A 268 1.71 1.45 10.47
C SER A 268 0.65 2.10 11.34
N PHE A 269 -0.32 2.76 10.73
CA PHE A 269 -1.52 3.22 11.43
C PHE A 269 -2.75 3.06 10.54
N LEU A 270 -3.91 2.88 11.18
CA LEU A 270 -5.21 2.84 10.53
C LEU A 270 -5.73 4.26 10.38
N TYR A 271 -6.42 4.52 9.28
CA TYR A 271 -7.17 5.75 9.08
C TYR A 271 -8.52 5.44 8.46
N ALA A 272 -9.53 6.18 8.88
CA ALA A 272 -10.89 6.09 8.35
C ALA A 272 -11.27 7.41 7.70
N PHE A 273 -11.90 7.34 6.53
CA PHE A 273 -12.31 8.51 5.76
C PHE A 273 -13.68 8.33 5.12
N GLU A 274 -14.30 9.45 4.75
CA GLU A 274 -15.59 9.46 4.06
C GLU A 274 -15.48 8.80 2.68
N PRO A 275 -16.49 8.04 2.25
CA PRO A 275 -16.45 7.35 0.96
C PRO A 275 -16.49 8.28 -0.24
N TYR A 276 -16.88 9.54 -0.08
CA TYR A 276 -17.05 10.49 -1.18
C TYR A 276 -16.17 11.74 -1.00
N PRO A 277 -15.84 12.45 -2.09
CA PRO A 277 -15.13 13.73 -2.02
C PRO A 277 -15.75 14.69 -0.99
N PRO A 278 -14.93 15.38 -0.18
CA PRO A 278 -13.47 15.52 -0.29
C PRO A 278 -12.68 14.43 0.47
N PHE A 279 -13.29 13.29 0.79
CA PHE A 279 -12.68 12.16 1.50
C PHE A 279 -12.12 12.57 2.87
N ASN A 280 -12.93 13.27 3.68
CA ASN A 280 -12.43 13.77 4.95
C ASN A 280 -12.00 12.63 5.86
N LEU A 281 -10.82 12.76 6.46
CA LEU A 281 -10.38 11.85 7.51
C LEU A 281 -11.25 12.06 8.74
N ARG A 282 -11.84 10.97 9.21
CA ARG A 282 -12.76 10.95 10.35
C ARG A 282 -12.10 10.36 11.59
N ALA A 283 -11.22 9.38 11.42
CA ALA A 283 -10.47 8.80 12.54
C ALA A 283 -9.07 8.34 12.11
N ARG A 284 -8.20 8.21 13.09
CA ARG A 284 -6.84 7.68 12.93
C ARG A 284 -6.44 6.91 14.17
N SER A 285 -5.84 5.74 14.02
CA SER A 285 -5.28 5.02 15.17
C SER A 285 -3.93 5.60 15.58
N GLY A 286 -3.45 5.22 16.76
CA GLY A 286 -2.01 5.29 17.03
C GLY A 286 -1.22 4.29 16.16
N TYR A 287 0.11 4.34 16.25
CA TYR A 287 0.96 3.40 15.53
C TYR A 287 0.83 1.98 16.10
N PHE A 288 0.84 1.00 15.20
CA PHE A 288 0.85 -0.41 15.51
C PHE A 288 1.78 -1.17 14.56
N CYS A 289 2.04 -2.42 14.89
CA CYS A 289 2.57 -3.40 13.96
C CYS A 289 1.99 -4.78 14.24
N LEU A 290 1.95 -5.59 13.18
CA LEU A 290 1.58 -6.99 13.28
C LEU A 290 2.83 -7.76 13.70
N GLY A 291 2.70 -8.56 14.76
CA GLY A 291 3.81 -9.27 15.37
C GLY A 291 4.40 -10.38 14.49
N TYR A 292 5.36 -11.08 15.06
CA TYR A 292 5.95 -12.26 14.45
C TYR A 292 5.02 -13.47 14.50
N PRO A 293 5.28 -14.54 13.71
CA PRO A 293 4.49 -15.76 13.82
C PRO A 293 4.60 -16.37 15.21
N GLY A 294 3.46 -16.84 15.72
CA GLY A 294 3.39 -17.62 16.96
C GLY A 294 3.93 -19.03 16.78
N GLU A 295 4.29 -19.69 17.87
CA GLU A 295 4.79 -21.08 17.85
C GLU A 295 3.74 -22.07 17.30
N ASP A 296 2.45 -21.73 17.43
CA ASP A 296 1.32 -22.57 17.03
C ASP A 296 0.89 -22.41 15.56
N GLU A 297 1.52 -21.49 14.79
CA GLU A 297 1.05 -21.11 13.44
C GLU A 297 1.65 -21.97 12.30
N GLY A 298 2.10 -23.19 12.61
CA GLY A 298 2.55 -24.21 11.65
C GLY A 298 4.05 -24.21 11.36
N THR A 299 4.48 -24.97 10.35
CA THR A 299 5.90 -25.08 9.97
C THR A 299 6.44 -23.75 9.45
N VAL A 300 7.12 -23.03 10.35
CA VAL A 300 7.85 -21.80 10.08
C VAL A 300 8.92 -22.08 9.02
N ASN A 301 8.97 -21.27 7.95
CA ASN A 301 10.04 -21.34 6.96
C ASN A 301 11.39 -21.21 7.70
N PRO A 302 12.34 -22.16 7.57
CA PRO A 302 13.59 -22.07 8.31
C PRO A 302 14.38 -20.78 8.04
N ASN A 303 14.16 -20.14 6.87
CA ASN A 303 14.75 -18.84 6.56
C ASN A 303 14.04 -17.66 7.24
N SER A 304 12.83 -17.82 7.79
CA SER A 304 12.16 -16.75 8.53
C SER A 304 12.76 -16.52 9.91
N VAL A 305 13.67 -17.38 10.41
CA VAL A 305 14.51 -17.07 11.60
C VAL A 305 15.26 -15.74 11.43
N LEU A 306 15.65 -15.40 10.20
CA LEU A 306 16.27 -14.12 9.87
C LEU A 306 15.33 -12.92 10.12
N THR A 307 14.01 -13.13 10.11
CA THR A 307 13.04 -12.07 10.42
C THR A 307 12.93 -11.80 11.91
N PHE A 308 12.93 -12.83 12.77
CA PHE A 308 12.80 -12.70 14.23
C PHE A 308 13.98 -11.97 14.89
N ASN A 309 15.17 -12.03 14.27
CA ASN A 309 16.38 -11.41 14.79
C ASN A 309 16.41 -9.88 14.62
N ARG A 310 15.48 -9.30 13.86
CA ARG A 310 15.43 -7.87 13.55
C ARG A 310 14.19 -7.22 14.13
N LYS A 311 14.23 -7.02 15.45
CA LYS A 311 13.19 -6.30 16.21
C LYS A 311 13.36 -4.80 16.12
N LEU A 312 12.25 -4.08 16.14
CA LEU A 312 12.21 -2.64 16.32
C LEU A 312 12.88 -2.29 17.66
N ARG A 313 13.87 -1.41 17.61
CA ARG A 313 14.56 -0.91 18.81
C ARG A 313 14.48 0.60 18.79
N GLN A 314 14.01 1.23 19.85
CA GLN A 314 13.88 2.68 19.86
C GLN A 314 14.16 3.16 21.28
N HIS A 315 15.08 4.13 21.42
CA HIS A 315 15.45 4.70 22.73
C HIS A 315 15.81 3.62 23.78
N ASN A 316 16.71 2.70 23.41
CA ASN A 316 17.14 1.54 24.21
C ASN A 316 16.06 0.49 24.55
N GLU A 317 14.80 0.71 24.20
CA GLU A 317 13.75 -0.30 24.28
C GLU A 317 13.73 -1.21 23.06
N THR A 318 13.29 -2.46 23.24
CA THR A 318 13.13 -3.44 22.17
C THR A 318 11.69 -3.93 22.14
N PHE A 319 10.98 -3.62 21.07
CA PHE A 319 9.57 -3.95 20.91
C PHE A 319 9.40 -5.33 20.26
N ASN A 320 8.29 -6.01 20.56
CA ASN A 320 7.90 -7.22 19.84
C ASN A 320 7.29 -6.89 18.46
N CYS A 321 8.07 -6.19 17.67
CA CYS A 321 7.68 -5.60 16.40
C CYS A 321 8.81 -5.83 15.40
N ALA A 322 8.48 -6.06 14.14
CA ALA A 322 9.52 -6.08 13.10
C ALA A 322 10.08 -4.68 12.89
N GLN A 323 11.38 -4.65 12.63
CA GLN A 323 12.09 -3.42 12.33
C GLN A 323 11.57 -2.77 11.04
N ILE A 324 11.22 -3.56 10.02
CA ILE A 324 10.42 -3.12 8.87
C ILE A 324 9.13 -3.92 8.90
N HIS A 325 8.02 -3.23 9.15
CA HIS A 325 6.67 -3.77 9.05
C HIS A 325 5.93 -3.01 7.96
N PHE A 326 5.53 -3.72 6.90
CA PHE A 326 4.91 -3.08 5.74
C PHE A 326 3.65 -3.81 5.30
N VAL A 327 2.49 -3.26 5.62
CA VAL A 327 1.20 -3.75 5.15
C VAL A 327 1.02 -3.42 3.67
N SER A 328 0.78 -4.45 2.85
CA SER A 328 0.59 -4.35 1.40
C SER A 328 -0.83 -4.68 0.98
N THR A 329 -1.60 -5.39 1.81
CA THR A 329 -2.94 -5.89 1.48
C THR A 329 -3.88 -5.68 2.65
N LEU A 330 -5.07 -5.18 2.36
CA LEU A 330 -6.17 -5.01 3.29
C LEU A 330 -7.45 -5.26 2.50
N VAL A 331 -8.08 -6.41 2.71
CA VAL A 331 -9.26 -6.85 1.95
C VAL A 331 -10.28 -7.49 2.86
N GLU A 332 -11.54 -7.42 2.46
CA GLU A 332 -12.61 -8.17 3.12
C GLU A 332 -12.51 -9.65 2.76
N LYS A 333 -12.80 -10.52 3.72
CA LYS A 333 -12.84 -11.95 3.47
C LYS A 333 -14.16 -12.29 2.76
N VAL A 334 -14.07 -13.07 1.68
CA VAL A 334 -15.25 -13.49 0.91
C VAL A 334 -16.18 -14.28 1.82
N ASP A 335 -17.48 -13.98 1.75
CA ASP A 335 -18.56 -14.59 2.54
C ASP A 335 -18.51 -14.34 4.07
N GLU A 336 -17.60 -13.49 4.56
CA GLU A 336 -17.47 -13.13 5.98
C GLU A 336 -17.37 -11.60 6.18
N ASP A 337 -18.52 -10.91 6.21
CA ASP A 337 -18.62 -9.43 6.26
C ASP A 337 -17.92 -8.75 7.46
N ASN A 338 -17.64 -9.51 8.53
CA ASN A 338 -16.99 -9.04 9.76
C ASN A 338 -15.51 -9.41 9.85
N THR A 339 -14.96 -10.10 8.85
CA THR A 339 -13.57 -10.56 8.83
C THR A 339 -12.83 -9.88 7.69
N ILE A 340 -11.61 -9.46 7.96
CA ILE A 340 -10.69 -8.92 6.97
C ILE A 340 -9.40 -9.72 6.95
N VAL A 341 -8.72 -9.70 5.81
CA VAL A 341 -7.38 -10.27 5.65
C VAL A 341 -6.39 -9.13 5.49
N ILE A 342 -5.38 -9.12 6.35
CA ILE A 342 -4.26 -8.18 6.26
C ILE A 342 -3.03 -8.93 5.77
N GLY A 343 -2.48 -8.49 4.65
CA GLY A 343 -1.21 -8.99 4.13
C GLY A 343 -0.08 -8.01 4.39
N TYR A 344 1.01 -8.50 4.97
CA TYR A 344 2.13 -7.65 5.38
C TYR A 344 3.48 -8.34 5.23
N GLY A 345 4.51 -7.54 4.97
CA GLY A 345 5.91 -7.93 4.94
C GLY A 345 6.60 -7.70 6.29
N LEU A 346 7.49 -8.61 6.63
CA LEU A 346 8.39 -8.56 7.77
C LEU A 346 9.84 -8.45 7.28
N ASN A 347 10.51 -7.35 7.64
CA ASN A 347 11.94 -7.12 7.39
C ASN A 347 12.35 -7.29 5.92
N ASP A 348 11.45 -7.00 4.97
CA ASP A 348 11.58 -7.21 3.52
C ASP A 348 12.02 -8.64 3.12
N CYS A 349 11.74 -9.62 3.98
CA CYS A 349 12.20 -11.00 3.80
C CYS A 349 11.06 -12.02 3.75
N THR A 350 9.96 -11.77 4.46
CA THR A 350 8.85 -12.73 4.57
C THR A 350 7.52 -12.01 4.52
N SER A 351 6.59 -12.53 3.74
CA SER A 351 5.21 -12.06 3.68
C SER A 351 4.31 -12.93 4.55
N ARG A 352 3.27 -12.32 5.11
CA ARG A 352 2.27 -12.99 5.96
C ARG A 352 0.87 -12.51 5.60
N LEU A 353 -0.11 -13.36 5.87
CA LEU A 353 -1.53 -13.04 5.86
C LEU A 353 -2.07 -13.33 7.26
N VAL A 354 -2.89 -12.44 7.79
CA VAL A 354 -3.60 -12.64 9.06
C VAL A 354 -5.06 -12.28 8.88
N GLU A 355 -5.94 -13.04 9.52
CA GLU A 355 -7.35 -12.71 9.63
C GLU A 355 -7.57 -11.84 10.87
N VAL A 356 -8.33 -10.76 10.72
CA VAL A 356 -8.63 -9.81 11.79
C VAL A 356 -10.11 -9.49 11.73
N SER A 357 -10.77 -9.37 12.88
CA SER A 357 -12.16 -8.92 12.90
C SER A 357 -12.25 -7.41 12.67
N LYS A 358 -13.29 -6.95 11.98
CA LYS A 358 -13.55 -5.50 11.82
C LYS A 358 -13.76 -4.80 13.16
N GLN A 359 -14.18 -5.54 14.19
CA GLN A 359 -14.32 -5.02 15.55
C GLN A 359 -12.98 -4.60 16.14
N GLU A 360 -11.89 -5.34 15.93
CA GLU A 360 -10.56 -4.96 16.41
C GLU A 360 -10.06 -3.68 15.70
N ILE A 361 -10.34 -3.56 14.40
CA ILE A 361 -10.08 -2.32 13.64
C ILE A 361 -10.87 -1.14 14.21
N ALA A 362 -12.15 -1.35 14.51
CA ALA A 362 -13.00 -0.34 15.12
C ALA A 362 -12.47 0.10 16.49
N LYS A 363 -12.03 -0.84 17.35
CA LYS A 363 -11.42 -0.52 18.65
C LYS A 363 -10.17 0.33 18.52
N LEU A 364 -9.32 0.07 17.53
CA LEU A 364 -8.11 0.89 17.31
C LEU A 364 -8.44 2.29 16.78
N LEU A 365 -9.49 2.46 15.99
CA LEU A 365 -9.90 3.76 15.46
C LEU A 365 -10.78 4.56 16.43
N PHE A 366 -11.57 3.87 17.24
CA PHE A 366 -12.59 4.41 18.13
C PHE A 366 -12.54 3.69 19.51
N PRO A 367 -11.44 3.84 20.27
CA PRO A 367 -11.26 3.12 21.52
C PRO A 367 -12.31 3.53 22.54
N ASP A 368 -12.76 2.57 23.35
CA ASP A 368 -13.56 2.86 24.54
C ASP A 368 -12.67 3.52 25.59
N PRO A 369 -12.99 4.75 26.04
CA PRO A 369 -12.28 5.37 27.15
C PRO A 369 -12.21 4.49 28.41
N LEU A 370 -13.17 3.58 28.61
CA LEU A 370 -13.25 2.66 29.75
C LEU A 370 -12.43 1.37 29.57
N GLU A 371 -12.22 0.92 28.32
CA GLU A 371 -11.34 -0.24 28.04
C GLU A 371 -9.85 0.15 28.08
N MET A 372 -9.52 1.43 27.89
CA MET A 372 -8.15 1.96 28.03
C MET A 372 -7.70 2.12 29.49
N ASN A 373 -7.97 1.12 30.34
CA ASN A 373 -7.29 1.02 31.64
C ASN A 373 -5.85 0.57 31.39
N LEU A 374 -4.95 1.54 31.24
CA LEU A 374 -3.51 1.32 31.34
C LEU A 374 -3.23 0.83 32.77
N GLN A 375 -3.08 -0.49 32.94
CA GLN A 375 -2.49 -1.00 34.17
C GLN A 375 -1.08 -0.43 34.27
N GLU A 376 -0.86 0.49 35.21
CA GLU A 376 0.47 0.88 35.64
C GLU A 376 1.23 -0.40 35.98
N ARG A 377 2.19 -0.77 35.13
CA ARG A 377 3.22 -1.73 35.54
C ARG A 377 4.02 -1.04 36.64
N LYS A 378 3.78 -1.46 37.88
CA LYS A 378 4.61 -1.13 39.03
C LYS A 378 6.05 -1.58 38.84
#